data_AF-A0A212CSC0-F1
#
_entry.id   AF-A0A212CSC0-F1
#
_cell.length_a   1.000
_cell.length_b   1.000
_cell.length_c   1.000
_cell.angle_alpha   90.00
_cell.angle_beta   90.00
_cell.angle_gamma   90.00
#
_symmetry.space_group_name_H-M   'P 1'
#
loop_
_entity.id
_entity.type
_entity.pdbx_description
1 polymer ?
#
loop_
_entity_poly.entity_id
_entity_poly.type
_entity_poly.pdbx_seq_one_letter_code
_entity_poly.pdbx_strand_id
1 'polypeptide(L)'
;MVLADLGRKITSALRSLSNATIINEEVLNAMLKEVCTALLEADVNIKLVKQLRENVNYTEMDPVIIASEGVEKFKNENFEIIIVDTSGRHKQEDSLFEEMLQVANAIQPDNIVYVMDASIGQACEAQAKAFKDKVDVASVIVTKLDGHAKGGGALSAVAATKSPIIFIGTGEHIDDFEPFKTQPFISKLLGMGDIEGLIDKVNELKLDDNEALIEKLKH
;
A
#
# COMPACT_ATOMS: atom_id res chain seq x y z
N MET A 1 -10.85 43.49 23.69
CA MET A 1 -11.85 42.52 24.16
C MET A 1 -12.19 41.51 23.06
N VAL A 2 -12.70 41.93 21.90
CA VAL A 2 -13.17 41.03 20.82
C VAL A 2 -12.13 40.00 20.35
N LEU A 3 -10.87 40.39 20.13
CA LEU A 3 -9.81 39.45 19.71
C LEU A 3 -9.45 38.40 20.77
N ALA A 4 -9.51 38.76 22.04
CA ALA A 4 -9.27 37.82 23.14
C ALA A 4 -10.42 36.81 23.27
N ASP A 5 -11.65 37.24 23.00
CA ASP A 5 -12.84 36.39 23.01
C ASP A 5 -12.83 35.41 21.83
N LEU A 6 -12.45 35.89 20.63
CA LEU A 6 -12.24 35.05 19.45
C LEU A 6 -11.17 33.98 19.72
N GLY A 7 -10.01 34.39 20.25
CA GLY A 7 -8.93 33.46 20.58
C GLY A 7 -9.38 32.38 21.58
N ARG A 8 -10.16 32.73 22.61
CA ARG A 8 -10.72 31.78 23.56
C ARG A 8 -11.68 30.79 22.91
N LYS A 9 -12.58 31.25 22.04
CA LYS A 9 -13.57 30.40 21.36
C LYS A 9 -12.89 29.41 20.42
N ILE A 10 -11.95 29.86 19.60
CA ILE A 10 -11.16 28.99 18.71
C ILE A 10 -10.35 27.98 19.53
N THR A 11 -9.68 28.41 20.60
CA THR A 11 -8.91 27.49 21.46
C THR A 11 -9.80 26.44 22.12
N SER A 12 -11.02 26.80 22.51
CA SER A 12 -12.01 25.85 23.07
C SER A 12 -12.44 24.83 22.03
N ALA A 13 -12.74 25.28 20.80
CA ALA A 13 -13.09 24.40 19.69
C ALA A 13 -11.95 23.43 19.33
N LEU A 14 -10.69 23.87 19.39
CA LEU A 14 -9.53 23.00 19.14
C LEU A 14 -9.27 22.00 20.27
N ARG A 15 -9.61 22.35 21.52
CA ARG A 15 -9.47 21.44 22.66
C ARG A 15 -10.43 20.25 22.60
N SER A 16 -11.61 20.40 21.99
CA SER A 16 -12.54 19.28 21.84
C SER A 16 -11.95 18.17 20.95
N LEU A 17 -11.15 18.53 19.94
CA LEU A 17 -10.36 17.60 19.13
C LEU A 17 -9.24 16.93 19.92
N SER A 18 -8.49 17.69 20.72
CA SER A 18 -7.39 17.15 21.55
C SER A 18 -7.85 16.13 22.60
N ASN A 19 -9.13 16.19 23.00
CA ASN A 19 -9.71 15.30 24.01
C ASN A 19 -10.47 14.12 23.39
N ALA A 20 -10.67 14.11 22.08
CA ALA A 20 -11.36 13.02 21.40
C ALA A 20 -10.44 11.80 21.30
N THR A 21 -10.91 10.65 21.78
CA THR A 21 -10.19 9.38 21.65
C THR A 21 -10.16 8.88 20.20
N ILE A 22 -11.18 9.25 19.42
CA ILE A 22 -11.31 8.95 18.00
C ILE A 22 -11.71 10.24 17.29
N ILE A 23 -10.91 10.69 16.33
CA ILE A 23 -11.21 11.85 15.50
C ILE A 23 -11.92 11.32 14.25
N ASN A 24 -13.21 11.62 14.12
CA ASN A 24 -14.03 11.24 12.97
C ASN A 24 -14.66 12.49 12.30
N GLU A 25 -15.36 12.29 11.19
CA GLU A 25 -15.98 13.36 10.42
C GLU A 25 -16.96 14.20 11.23
N GLU A 26 -17.69 13.58 12.17
CA GLU A 26 -18.64 14.28 13.05
C GLU A 26 -17.92 15.24 14.00
N VAL A 27 -16.84 14.79 14.64
CA VAL A 27 -16.02 15.62 15.56
C VAL A 27 -15.36 16.77 14.80
N LEU A 28 -14.84 16.51 13.61
CA LEU A 28 -14.22 17.53 12.75
C LEU A 28 -15.24 18.58 12.31
N ASN A 29 -16.42 18.15 11.84
CA ASN A 29 -17.50 19.04 11.42
C ASN A 29 -18.05 19.89 12.57
N ALA A 30 -18.17 19.32 13.77
CA ALA A 30 -18.58 20.05 14.96
C ALA A 30 -17.58 21.15 15.33
N MET A 31 -16.28 20.83 15.36
CA MET A 31 -15.23 21.83 15.61
C MET A 31 -15.22 22.92 14.54
N LEU A 32 -15.28 22.55 13.25
CA LEU A 32 -15.30 23.51 12.16
C LEU A 32 -16.47 24.47 12.26
N LYS A 33 -17.64 23.97 12.67
CA LYS A 33 -18.83 24.79 12.89
C LYS A 33 -18.64 25.77 14.04
N GLU A 34 -18.03 25.37 15.15
CA GLU A 34 -17.71 26.25 16.27
C GLU A 34 -16.72 27.35 15.86
N VAL A 35 -15.64 27.00 15.16
CA VAL A 35 -14.66 27.96 14.65
C VAL A 35 -15.30 28.94 13.66
N CYS A 36 -16.11 28.46 12.72
CA CYS A 36 -16.83 29.32 11.77
C CYS A 36 -17.79 30.28 12.47
N THR A 37 -18.50 29.81 13.50
CA THR A 37 -19.41 30.65 14.28
C THR A 37 -18.64 31.75 15.01
N ALA A 38 -17.52 31.41 15.65
CA ALA A 38 -16.68 32.38 16.34
C ALA A 38 -16.11 33.44 15.40
N LEU A 39 -15.70 33.05 14.18
CA LEU A 39 -15.22 33.99 13.15
C LEU A 39 -16.33 34.94 12.69
N LEU A 40 -17.55 34.45 12.48
CA LEU A 40 -18.69 35.28 12.09
C LEU A 40 -19.10 36.27 13.20
N GLU A 41 -19.07 35.86 14.47
CA GLU A 41 -19.33 36.74 15.61
C GLU A 41 -18.24 37.80 15.82
N ALA A 42 -17.04 37.57 15.28
CA ALA A 42 -15.94 38.53 15.25
C ALA A 42 -15.96 39.43 14.00
N ASP A 43 -17.10 39.49 13.29
CA ASP A 43 -17.31 40.29 12.09
C ASP A 43 -16.40 39.92 10.90
N VAL A 44 -15.89 38.68 10.85
CA VAL A 44 -15.14 38.18 9.67
C VAL A 44 -16.10 38.01 8.49
N ASN A 45 -15.66 38.42 7.30
CA ASN A 45 -16.47 38.35 6.08
C ASN A 45 -16.96 36.92 5.82
N ILE A 46 -18.28 36.75 5.69
CA ILE A 46 -18.92 35.44 5.49
C ILE A 46 -18.40 34.69 4.26
N LYS A 47 -17.97 35.38 3.20
CA LYS A 47 -17.35 34.75 2.03
C LYS A 47 -16.00 34.13 2.37
N LEU A 48 -15.20 34.81 3.19
CA LEU A 48 -13.91 34.31 3.66
C LEU A 48 -14.08 33.15 4.64
N VAL A 49 -15.07 33.22 5.54
CA VAL A 49 -15.38 32.10 6.46
C VAL A 49 -15.87 30.88 5.69
N LYS A 50 -16.72 31.07 4.67
CA LYS A 50 -17.17 29.98 3.79
C LYS A 50 -15.98 29.35 3.05
N GLN A 51 -15.11 30.18 2.45
CA GLN A 51 -13.92 29.71 1.76
C GLN A 51 -12.95 28.99 2.70
N LEU A 52 -12.77 29.49 3.93
CA LEU A 52 -11.96 28.82 4.95
C LEU A 52 -12.55 27.46 5.32
N ARG A 53 -13.87 27.38 5.54
CA ARG A 53 -14.53 26.10 5.83
C ARG A 53 -14.37 25.10 4.69
N GLU A 54 -14.57 25.54 3.46
CA GLU A 54 -14.37 24.71 2.26
C GLU A 54 -12.92 24.24 2.18
N ASN A 55 -11.94 25.14 2.37
CA ASN A 55 -10.51 24.79 2.34
C ASN A 55 -10.08 23.82 3.45
N VAL A 56 -10.70 23.89 4.64
CA VAL A 56 -10.37 22.98 5.75
C VAL A 56 -11.12 21.65 5.65
N ASN A 57 -12.25 21.60 4.94
CA ASN A 57 -12.96 20.34 4.65
C ASN A 57 -12.26 19.49 3.58
N TYR A 58 -11.08 19.91 3.10
CA TYR A 58 -10.22 19.22 2.13
C TYR A 58 -8.92 18.70 2.78
N THR A 59 -9.02 17.86 3.80
CA THR A 59 -7.83 17.11 4.30
C THR A 59 -7.94 15.59 4.24
N GLU A 60 -8.99 15.05 3.62
CA GLU A 60 -8.89 13.75 2.95
C GLU A 60 -9.11 14.03 1.45
N MET A 61 -8.02 14.09 0.69
CA MET A 61 -8.14 14.02 -0.76
C MET A 61 -8.67 12.63 -1.09
N ASP A 62 -9.79 12.57 -1.81
CA ASP A 62 -10.40 11.32 -2.24
C ASP A 62 -9.36 10.50 -3.02
N PRO A 63 -9.03 9.26 -2.57
CA PRO A 63 -8.03 8.42 -3.23
C PRO A 63 -8.38 8.12 -4.69
N VAL A 64 -9.67 8.13 -5.04
CA VAL A 64 -10.14 7.98 -6.42
C VAL A 64 -9.70 9.18 -7.25
N ILE A 65 -9.84 10.40 -6.72
CA ILE A 65 -9.41 11.63 -7.39
C ILE A 65 -7.89 11.63 -7.55
N ILE A 66 -7.14 11.34 -6.48
CA ILE A 66 -5.66 11.32 -6.52
C ILE A 66 -5.15 10.32 -7.55
N ALA A 67 -5.70 9.09 -7.55
CA ALA A 67 -5.27 8.05 -8.47
C ALA A 67 -5.61 8.42 -9.92
N SER A 68 -6.80 8.98 -10.16
CA SER A 68 -7.24 9.39 -11.50
C SER A 68 -6.38 10.53 -12.05
N GLU A 69 -6.19 11.60 -11.27
CA GLU A 69 -5.36 12.74 -11.67
C GLU A 69 -3.89 12.34 -11.89
N GLY A 70 -3.35 11.47 -11.01
CA GLY A 70 -2.00 10.94 -11.15
C GLY A 70 -1.82 10.14 -12.42
N VAL A 71 -2.75 9.23 -12.72
CA VAL A 71 -2.72 8.40 -13.94
C VAL A 71 -2.86 9.26 -15.19
N GLU A 72 -3.79 10.22 -15.22
CA GLU A 72 -3.94 11.13 -16.37
C GLU A 72 -2.69 11.97 -16.60
N LYS A 73 -2.12 12.54 -15.53
CA LYS A 73 -0.89 13.33 -15.61
C LYS A 73 0.26 12.51 -16.20
N PHE A 74 0.53 11.32 -15.66
CA PHE A 74 1.65 10.51 -16.13
C PHE A 74 1.42 9.93 -17.53
N LYS A 75 0.16 9.66 -17.92
CA LYS A 75 -0.19 9.34 -19.32
C LYS A 75 0.14 10.49 -20.27
N ASN A 76 -0.21 11.73 -19.89
CA ASN A 76 0.09 12.93 -20.69
C ASN A 76 1.60 13.24 -20.76
N GLU A 77 2.37 12.84 -19.75
CA GLU A 77 3.82 12.95 -19.71
C GLU A 77 4.54 11.74 -20.36
N ASN A 78 3.80 10.84 -21.02
CA ASN A 78 4.32 9.68 -21.75
C ASN A 78 5.08 8.66 -20.88
N PHE A 79 4.70 8.50 -19.60
CA PHE A 79 5.21 7.39 -18.79
C PHE A 79 4.62 6.06 -19.28
N GLU A 80 5.49 5.05 -19.40
CA GLU A 80 5.10 3.72 -19.87
C GLU A 80 4.58 2.82 -18.74
N ILE A 81 5.06 3.06 -17.52
CA ILE A 81 4.69 2.29 -16.32
C ILE A 81 4.24 3.26 -15.23
N ILE A 82 3.04 3.04 -14.71
CA ILE A 82 2.47 3.78 -13.59
C ILE A 82 2.12 2.76 -12.50
N ILE A 83 2.75 2.89 -11.34
CA ILE A 83 2.47 2.05 -10.17
C ILE A 83 1.64 2.87 -9.20
N VAL A 84 0.43 2.39 -8.90
CA VAL A 84 -0.45 2.99 -7.91
C VAL A 84 -0.35 2.18 -6.64
N ASP A 85 0.28 2.76 -5.62
CA ASP A 85 0.28 2.19 -4.27
C ASP A 85 -1.05 2.51 -3.57
N THR A 86 -1.61 1.53 -2.88
CA THR A 86 -2.88 1.68 -2.17
C THR A 86 -2.66 1.38 -0.70
N SER A 87 -3.50 1.93 0.18
CA SER A 87 -3.43 1.67 1.62
C SER A 87 -3.47 0.16 1.94
N GLY A 88 -2.69 -0.26 2.95
CA GLY A 88 -2.70 -1.64 3.44
C GLY A 88 -4.03 -1.98 4.12
N ARG A 89 -4.65 -3.10 3.73
CA ARG A 89 -6.05 -3.39 4.13
C ARG A 89 -6.13 -4.61 5.04
N HIS A 90 -6.65 -4.41 6.25
CA HIS A 90 -7.02 -5.51 7.14
C HIS A 90 -8.40 -6.07 6.75
N LYS A 91 -8.58 -7.38 6.96
CA LYS A 91 -9.76 -8.19 6.59
C LYS A 91 -11.15 -7.68 7.04
N GLN A 92 -11.23 -6.66 7.87
CA GLN A 92 -12.45 -6.34 8.63
C GLN A 92 -13.17 -5.06 8.18
N GLU A 93 -12.71 -4.37 7.15
CA GLU A 93 -13.33 -3.12 6.70
C GLU A 93 -13.90 -3.23 5.29
N ASP A 94 -15.21 -3.49 5.21
CA ASP A 94 -15.97 -3.48 3.95
C ASP A 94 -15.87 -2.14 3.23
N SER A 95 -15.77 -1.03 3.99
CA SER A 95 -15.56 0.32 3.47
C SER A 95 -14.27 0.44 2.64
N LEU A 96 -13.19 -0.21 3.08
CA LEU A 96 -11.92 -0.21 2.34
C LEU A 96 -12.00 -1.04 1.06
N PHE A 97 -12.78 -2.13 1.02
CA PHE A 97 -12.94 -2.88 -0.23
C PHE A 97 -13.72 -2.09 -1.28
N GLU A 98 -14.74 -1.34 -0.86
CA GLU A 98 -15.50 -0.47 -1.76
C GLU A 98 -14.64 0.68 -2.31
N GLU A 99 -13.81 1.31 -1.47
CA GLU A 99 -12.84 2.31 -1.93
C GLU A 99 -11.87 1.74 -2.98
N MET A 100 -11.30 0.55 -2.73
CA MET A 100 -10.40 -0.09 -3.69
C MET A 100 -11.09 -0.37 -5.04
N LEU A 101 -12.34 -0.82 -4.99
CA LEU A 101 -13.16 -1.03 -6.19
C LEU A 101 -13.42 0.27 -6.93
N GLN A 102 -13.71 1.36 -6.21
CA GLN A 102 -13.88 2.69 -6.81
C GLN A 102 -12.61 3.18 -7.50
N VAL A 103 -11.45 3.04 -6.85
CA VAL A 103 -10.15 3.39 -7.44
C VAL A 103 -9.89 2.56 -8.69
N ALA A 104 -10.05 1.23 -8.63
CA ALA A 104 -9.83 0.35 -9.77
C ALA A 104 -10.75 0.68 -10.96
N ASN A 105 -12.02 0.98 -10.71
CA ASN A 105 -12.98 1.36 -11.75
C ASN A 105 -12.64 2.72 -12.39
N ALA A 106 -12.11 3.66 -11.62
CA ALA A 106 -11.75 4.98 -12.12
C ALA A 106 -10.49 4.94 -12.99
N ILE A 107 -9.44 4.24 -12.56
CA ILE A 107 -8.15 4.24 -13.27
C ILE A 107 -8.00 3.14 -14.32
N GLN A 108 -8.85 2.10 -14.28
CA GLN A 108 -8.84 0.94 -15.18
C GLN A 108 -7.44 0.31 -15.32
N PRO A 109 -6.88 -0.26 -14.24
CA PRO A 109 -5.52 -0.78 -14.25
C PRO A 109 -5.41 -2.04 -15.13
N ASP A 110 -4.30 -2.16 -15.88
CA ASP A 110 -4.03 -3.34 -16.71
C ASP A 110 -3.70 -4.60 -15.88
N ASN A 111 -3.14 -4.42 -14.68
CA ASN A 111 -2.76 -5.49 -13.78
C ASN A 111 -2.95 -5.06 -12.32
N ILE A 112 -3.72 -5.85 -11.56
CA ILE A 112 -3.86 -5.67 -10.11
C ILE A 112 -3.00 -6.72 -9.41
N VAL A 113 -2.06 -6.25 -8.59
CA VAL A 113 -1.11 -7.10 -7.87
C VAL A 113 -1.52 -7.24 -6.41
N TYR A 114 -1.76 -8.47 -5.96
CA TYR A 114 -1.95 -8.77 -4.54
C TYR A 114 -0.60 -9.01 -3.88
N VAL A 115 -0.18 -8.06 -3.03
CA VAL A 115 1.06 -8.16 -2.26
C VAL A 115 0.76 -8.85 -0.92
N MET A 116 1.45 -9.95 -0.65
CA MET A 116 1.26 -10.73 0.58
C MET A 116 2.57 -10.94 1.34
N ASP A 117 2.46 -10.95 2.67
CA ASP A 117 3.58 -11.26 3.57
C ASP A 117 3.78 -12.79 3.65
N ALA A 118 5.01 -13.28 3.49
CA ALA A 118 5.33 -14.71 3.60
C ALA A 118 4.94 -15.34 4.95
N SER A 119 4.82 -14.54 6.02
CA SER A 119 4.49 -14.99 7.38
C SER A 119 3.00 -15.13 7.67
N ILE A 120 2.11 -14.71 6.75
CA ILE A 120 0.65 -14.68 6.94
C ILE A 120 0.02 -16.03 7.34
N GLY A 121 0.68 -17.15 6.97
CA GLY A 121 0.24 -18.50 7.29
C GLY A 121 -1.17 -18.83 6.78
N GLN A 122 -2.00 -19.43 7.66
CA GLN A 122 -3.33 -19.96 7.32
C GLN A 122 -4.35 -18.87 6.95
N ALA A 123 -4.15 -17.63 7.38
CA ALA A 123 -5.08 -16.54 7.07
C ALA A 123 -5.03 -16.13 5.59
N CYS A 124 -4.04 -16.58 4.83
CA CYS A 124 -3.82 -16.17 3.45
C CYS A 124 -5.00 -16.48 2.53
N GLU A 125 -5.52 -17.71 2.56
CA GLU A 125 -6.55 -18.18 1.64
C GLU A 125 -7.78 -17.27 1.66
N ALA A 126 -8.33 -17.03 2.85
CA ALA A 126 -9.50 -16.16 3.01
C ALA A 126 -9.20 -14.68 2.72
N GLN A 127 -7.95 -14.21 2.84
CA GLN A 127 -7.60 -12.84 2.41
C GLN A 127 -7.58 -12.76 0.89
N ALA A 128 -6.79 -13.61 0.26
CA ALA A 128 -6.60 -13.63 -1.18
C ALA A 128 -7.93 -13.84 -1.92
N LYS A 129 -8.82 -14.70 -1.37
CA LYS A 129 -10.19 -14.90 -1.88
C LYS A 129 -11.03 -13.63 -1.80
N ALA A 130 -11.05 -12.96 -0.65
CA ALA A 130 -11.82 -11.73 -0.47
C ALA A 130 -11.38 -10.61 -1.43
N PHE A 131 -10.07 -10.46 -1.64
CA PHE A 131 -9.54 -9.55 -2.65
C PHE A 131 -9.97 -9.94 -4.06
N LYS A 132 -9.79 -11.21 -4.46
CA LYS A 132 -10.17 -11.68 -5.79
C LYS A 132 -11.67 -11.55 -6.09
N ASP A 133 -12.52 -11.66 -5.07
CA ASP A 133 -13.97 -11.55 -5.24
C ASP A 133 -14.44 -10.09 -5.37
N LYS A 134 -13.62 -9.13 -4.94
CA LYS A 134 -13.93 -7.69 -5.01
C LYS A 134 -13.24 -6.99 -6.17
N VAL A 135 -11.99 -7.34 -6.47
CA VAL A 135 -11.20 -6.77 -7.56
C VAL A 135 -10.51 -7.89 -8.34
N ASP A 136 -10.28 -7.65 -9.63
CA ASP A 136 -9.69 -8.66 -10.51
C ASP A 136 -8.18 -8.76 -10.32
N VAL A 137 -7.77 -9.41 -9.22
CA VAL A 137 -6.35 -9.68 -8.92
C VAL A 137 -5.78 -10.58 -10.02
N ALA A 138 -4.80 -10.06 -10.77
CA ALA A 138 -4.20 -10.76 -11.91
C ALA A 138 -2.82 -11.35 -11.57
N SER A 139 -2.13 -10.82 -10.57
CA SER A 139 -0.79 -11.30 -10.16
C SER A 139 -0.60 -11.25 -8.64
N VAL A 140 0.36 -12.01 -8.12
CA VAL A 140 0.73 -12.04 -6.69
C VAL A 140 2.21 -11.70 -6.51
N ILE A 141 2.53 -10.95 -5.45
CA ILE A 141 3.90 -10.74 -4.97
C ILE A 141 4.00 -11.27 -3.54
N VAL A 142 5.08 -11.98 -3.23
CA VAL A 142 5.34 -12.49 -1.87
C VAL A 142 6.53 -11.76 -1.26
N THR A 143 6.31 -10.99 -0.20
CA THR A 143 7.34 -10.21 0.48
C THR A 143 7.86 -10.90 1.75
N LYS A 144 8.97 -10.39 2.30
CA LYS A 144 9.60 -10.85 3.55
C LYS A 144 10.07 -12.31 3.54
N LEU A 145 10.59 -12.78 2.39
CA LEU A 145 11.13 -14.14 2.24
C LEU A 145 12.57 -14.30 2.77
N ASP A 146 13.19 -13.21 3.21
CA ASP A 146 14.41 -13.17 4.02
C ASP A 146 14.20 -13.65 5.46
N GLY A 147 12.96 -13.58 5.95
CA GLY A 147 12.61 -14.07 7.28
C GLY A 147 12.62 -15.60 7.40
N HIS A 148 12.28 -16.09 8.60
CA HIS A 148 12.12 -17.52 8.87
C HIS A 148 10.82 -18.12 8.30
N ALA A 149 9.99 -17.31 7.66
CA ALA A 149 8.75 -17.75 7.07
C ALA A 149 9.01 -18.66 5.86
N LYS A 150 8.41 -19.85 5.85
CA LYS A 150 8.57 -20.81 4.75
C LYS A 150 7.77 -20.43 3.49
N GLY A 151 6.99 -19.35 3.53
CA GLY A 151 6.21 -18.87 2.38
C GLY A 151 5.01 -19.75 2.01
N GLY A 152 4.59 -20.70 2.84
CA GLY A 152 3.50 -21.65 2.52
C GLY A 152 2.15 -20.98 2.18
N GLY A 153 1.90 -19.77 2.69
CA GLY A 153 0.72 -18.99 2.33
C GLY A 153 0.65 -18.63 0.83
N ALA A 154 1.79 -18.55 0.14
CA ALA A 154 1.85 -18.26 -1.28
C ALA A 154 1.07 -19.30 -2.12
N LEU A 155 1.13 -20.57 -1.72
CA LEU A 155 0.36 -21.64 -2.35
C LEU A 155 -1.15 -21.43 -2.16
N SER A 156 -1.56 -21.00 -0.96
CA SER A 156 -2.95 -20.67 -0.66
C SER A 156 -3.44 -19.45 -1.45
N ALA A 157 -2.62 -18.42 -1.62
CA ALA A 157 -2.95 -17.28 -2.45
C ALA A 157 -3.18 -17.70 -3.91
N VAL A 158 -2.24 -18.41 -4.52
CA VAL A 158 -2.37 -18.91 -5.91
C VAL A 158 -3.60 -19.81 -6.06
N ALA A 159 -3.86 -20.68 -5.09
CA ALA A 159 -5.02 -21.55 -5.11
C ALA A 159 -6.35 -20.77 -5.06
N ALA A 160 -6.41 -19.70 -4.26
CA ALA A 160 -7.61 -18.87 -4.08
C ALA A 160 -7.84 -17.87 -5.23
N THR A 161 -6.78 -17.22 -5.72
CA THR A 161 -6.85 -16.17 -6.75
C THR A 161 -6.82 -16.72 -8.17
N LYS A 162 -6.22 -17.90 -8.35
CA LYS A 162 -5.82 -18.46 -9.66
C LYS A 162 -4.82 -17.60 -10.42
N SER A 163 -4.12 -16.72 -9.71
CA SER A 163 -3.16 -15.77 -10.28
C SER A 163 -1.72 -16.21 -9.98
N PRO A 164 -0.79 -16.09 -10.94
CA PRO A 164 0.60 -16.48 -10.74
C PRO A 164 1.34 -15.53 -9.79
N ILE A 165 2.38 -16.05 -9.14
CA ILE A 165 3.35 -15.22 -8.41
C ILE A 165 4.36 -14.70 -9.44
N ILE A 166 4.58 -13.39 -9.47
CA ILE A 166 5.47 -12.73 -10.46
C ILE A 166 6.81 -12.29 -9.85
N PHE A 167 6.81 -11.86 -8.59
CA PHE A 167 8.01 -11.41 -7.89
C PHE A 167 7.99 -11.82 -6.42
N ILE A 168 9.18 -11.80 -5.83
CA ILE A 168 9.39 -12.01 -4.41
C ILE A 168 10.30 -10.93 -3.81
N GLY A 169 10.00 -10.52 -2.60
CA GLY A 169 10.81 -9.60 -1.81
C GLY A 169 11.66 -10.37 -0.81
N THR A 170 12.97 -10.16 -0.87
CA THR A 170 13.99 -10.90 -0.10
C THR A 170 14.79 -10.01 0.84
N GLY A 171 14.21 -8.89 1.28
CA GLY A 171 14.83 -7.95 2.18
C GLY A 171 14.10 -6.60 2.22
N GLU A 172 14.76 -5.60 2.78
CA GLU A 172 14.22 -4.26 3.00
C GLU A 172 14.77 -3.22 2.01
N HIS A 173 15.84 -3.55 1.28
CA HIS A 173 16.44 -2.63 0.31
C HIS A 173 15.67 -2.64 -1.01
N ILE A 174 15.84 -1.56 -1.78
CA ILE A 174 15.18 -1.40 -3.08
C ILE A 174 15.58 -2.49 -4.09
N ASP A 175 16.79 -3.03 -3.93
CA ASP A 175 17.35 -4.07 -4.79
C ASP A 175 16.96 -5.49 -4.32
N ASP A 176 16.30 -5.63 -3.16
CA ASP A 176 15.89 -6.91 -2.58
C ASP A 176 14.55 -7.39 -3.16
N PHE A 177 14.41 -7.31 -4.49
CA PHE A 177 13.20 -7.64 -5.22
C PHE A 177 13.55 -8.42 -6.48
N GLU A 178 13.17 -9.69 -6.52
CA GLU A 178 13.61 -10.63 -7.58
C GLU A 178 12.42 -11.32 -8.26
N PRO A 179 12.56 -11.69 -9.55
CA PRO A 179 11.54 -12.46 -10.26
C PRO A 179 11.27 -13.80 -9.58
N PHE A 180 10.00 -14.19 -9.49
CA PHE A 180 9.65 -15.48 -8.89
C PHE A 180 10.06 -16.64 -9.80
N LYS A 181 10.89 -17.54 -9.27
CA LYS A 181 11.21 -18.84 -9.89
C LYS A 181 10.62 -19.95 -9.02
N THR A 182 9.84 -20.85 -9.63
CA THR A 182 9.11 -21.89 -8.89
C THR A 182 10.06 -22.91 -8.25
N GLN A 183 11.09 -23.35 -8.97
CA GLN A 183 12.01 -24.41 -8.55
C GLN A 183 12.82 -24.01 -7.30
N PRO A 184 13.51 -22.84 -7.26
CA PRO A 184 14.18 -22.35 -6.05
C PRO A 184 13.24 -22.22 -4.86
N PHE A 185 12.03 -21.69 -5.09
CA PHE A 185 11.04 -21.53 -4.03
C PHE A 185 10.61 -22.88 -3.41
N ILE A 186 10.33 -23.89 -4.24
CA ILE A 186 9.97 -25.23 -3.77
C ILE A 186 11.15 -25.90 -3.07
N SER A 187 12.38 -25.76 -3.58
CA SER A 187 13.58 -26.30 -2.93
C SER A 187 13.79 -25.69 -1.54
N LYS A 188 13.61 -24.37 -1.40
CA LYS A 188 13.64 -23.68 -0.10
C LYS A 188 12.51 -24.14 0.82
N LEU A 189 11.29 -24.30 0.30
CA LEU A 189 10.13 -24.80 1.06
C LEU A 189 10.36 -26.23 1.61
N LEU A 190 11.01 -27.09 0.81
CA LEU A 190 11.39 -28.46 1.19
C LEU A 190 12.64 -28.52 2.07
N GLY A 191 13.33 -27.40 2.29
CA GLY A 191 14.57 -27.34 3.06
C GLY A 191 15.80 -27.89 2.34
N MET A 192 15.74 -28.01 1.01
CA MET A 192 16.81 -28.58 0.16
C MET A 192 17.89 -27.56 -0.23
N GLY A 193 17.80 -26.32 0.24
CA GLY A 193 18.71 -25.23 -0.16
C GLY A 193 18.50 -24.80 -1.62
N ASP A 194 19.14 -23.72 -2.03
CA ASP A 194 19.03 -23.18 -3.39
C ASP A 194 20.30 -23.47 -4.21
N ILE A 195 20.40 -24.72 -4.70
CA ILE A 195 21.54 -25.16 -5.51
C ILE A 195 21.53 -24.47 -6.88
N GLU A 196 20.34 -24.21 -7.45
CA GLU A 196 20.20 -23.53 -8.74
C GLU A 196 20.60 -22.05 -8.64
N GLY A 197 20.16 -21.31 -7.62
CA GLY A 197 20.57 -19.92 -7.41
C GLY A 197 22.08 -19.77 -7.21
N LEU A 198 22.74 -20.74 -6.58
CA LEU A 198 24.19 -20.77 -6.48
C LEU A 198 24.85 -20.95 -7.86
N ILE A 199 24.31 -21.84 -8.70
CA ILE A 199 24.81 -22.06 -10.07
C ILE A 199 24.59 -20.81 -10.92
N ASP A 200 23.42 -20.16 -10.83
CA ASP A 200 23.11 -18.91 -11.52
C ASP A 200 24.09 -17.80 -11.10
N LYS A 201 24.38 -17.64 -9.81
CA LYS A 201 25.35 -16.66 -9.31
C LYS A 201 26.77 -16.93 -9.83
N VAL A 202 27.18 -18.19 -9.88
CA VAL A 202 28.49 -18.61 -10.40
C VAL A 202 28.60 -18.33 -11.90
N ASN A 203 27.52 -18.58 -12.66
CA ASN A 203 27.44 -18.29 -14.09
C ASN A 203 27.42 -16.77 -14.37
N GLU A 204 26.67 -15.99 -13.59
CA GLU A 204 26.63 -14.52 -13.68
C GLU A 204 27.99 -13.88 -13.38
N LEU A 205 28.73 -14.44 -12.43
CA LEU A 205 30.10 -14.02 -12.10
C LEU A 205 31.12 -14.36 -13.19
N LYS A 206 30.74 -15.05 -14.27
CA LYS A 206 31.62 -15.51 -15.36
C LYS A 206 32.89 -16.17 -14.83
N LEU A 207 32.75 -17.05 -13.83
CA LEU A 207 33.88 -17.81 -13.27
C LEU A 207 34.49 -18.80 -14.27
N ASP A 208 33.85 -19.01 -15.42
CA ASP A 208 34.40 -19.73 -16.57
C ASP A 208 35.71 -19.12 -17.11
N ASP A 209 35.99 -17.84 -16.84
CA ASP A 209 37.24 -17.18 -17.25
C ASP A 209 38.38 -17.33 -16.21
N ASN A 210 38.17 -18.06 -15.10
CA ASN A 210 39.18 -18.19 -14.04
C ASN A 210 39.32 -19.65 -13.55
N GLU A 211 39.90 -20.49 -14.43
CA GLU A 211 40.25 -21.91 -14.16
C GLU A 211 40.95 -22.10 -12.80
N ALA A 212 41.72 -21.12 -12.33
CA ALA A 212 42.46 -21.14 -11.07
C ALA A 212 41.58 -21.18 -9.79
N LEU A 213 40.34 -20.69 -9.84
CA LEU A 213 39.41 -20.73 -8.70
C LEU A 213 38.68 -22.08 -8.60
N ILE A 214 38.35 -22.67 -9.74
CA ILE A 214 37.65 -23.97 -9.84
C ILE A 214 38.54 -25.10 -9.31
N GLU A 215 39.86 -25.02 -9.51
CA GLU A 215 40.81 -26.02 -9.04
C GLU A 215 40.98 -26.00 -7.50
N LYS A 216 40.86 -24.83 -6.86
CA LYS A 216 40.97 -24.68 -5.40
C LYS A 216 39.73 -25.14 -4.62
N LEU A 217 38.59 -25.26 -5.29
CA LEU A 217 37.33 -25.71 -4.68
C LEU A 217 37.14 -27.24 -4.73
N LYS A 218 37.98 -27.96 -5.50
CA LYS A 218 37.92 -29.42 -5.63
C LYS A 218 38.74 -30.20 -4.59
N HIS A 219 39.32 -29.52 -3.60
CA HIS A 219 40.04 -30.12 -2.47
C HIS A 219 39.51 -29.66 -1.12
#